data_AF-A0A9P0VXG2-F1
#
_entry.id   AF-A0A9P0VXG2-F1
#
_cell.length_a   1.000
_cell.length_b   1.000
_cell.length_c   1.000
_cell.angle_alpha   90.00
_cell.angle_beta   90.00
_cell.angle_gamma   90.00
#
_symmetry.space_group_name_H-M   'P 1'
#
loop_
_entity.id
_entity.type
_entity.pdbx_description
1 polymer ?
#
loop_
_entity_poly.entity_id
_entity_poly.type
_entity_poly.pdbx_seq_one_letter_code
_entity_poly.pdbx_strand_id
1 'polypeptide(L)'
;MSESIKTSKTNASGATAGSSVPPVKKAGFNQGQLVATVQTLQFGWFIGQFFTLIGTLFYSLTYFKIGGAKAATFWYILALFGVVQSFGILTFQNLKKSGFKIGPITKDENTHYLAIGLVFLILRPYVWIQLIPFGLFSIFHVLAYTESYLLPIFGLDSSSAPSKTIVAITSKYNSTSIQVASLIEIYGLGWLLIRLLTFRKNSLLPFIAYLVFIKIRFEHSQFTRNYLKSAEIHTDDFVNKLQVPAVKQVWVNVKEALRRIGGIYLVNNYTKEKTT
;
A
#
# COMPACT_ATOMS: atom_id res chain seq x y z
N MET A 1 18.55 1.98 18.99
CA MET A 1 19.26 0.70 19.19
C MET A 1 19.95 0.40 17.86
N SER A 2 20.97 1.14 17.42
CA SER A 2 22.33 1.32 17.97
C SER A 2 22.96 -0.01 18.36
N GLU A 3 23.63 -0.65 17.40
CA GLU A 3 24.65 -1.63 17.68
C GLU A 3 25.95 -1.22 16.97
N SER A 4 27.01 -1.30 17.77
CA SER A 4 28.31 -0.71 17.61
C SER A 4 29.17 -1.45 16.58
N ILE A 5 29.77 -0.68 15.66
CA ILE A 5 30.88 -1.13 14.83
C ILE A 5 32.13 -1.18 15.72
N LYS A 6 32.59 -2.40 16.06
CA LYS A 6 33.90 -2.63 16.67
C LYS A 6 34.98 -2.50 15.59
N THR A 7 35.83 -1.49 15.73
CA THR A 7 37.06 -1.29 14.98
C THR A 7 38.11 -2.31 15.44
N SER A 8 38.57 -3.17 14.52
CA SER A 8 39.72 -4.06 14.70
C SER A 8 40.94 -3.46 14.01
N LYS A 9 42.03 -3.34 14.76
CA LYS A 9 43.33 -2.77 14.35
C LYS A 9 43.96 -3.54 13.19
N THR A 10 44.49 -2.80 12.23
CA THR A 10 45.36 -3.24 11.15
C THR A 10 46.77 -3.50 11.68
N ASN A 11 47.26 -4.75 11.55
CA ASN A 11 48.69 -5.04 11.52
C ASN A 11 49.07 -5.37 10.08
N ALA A 12 49.98 -4.58 9.53
CA ALA A 12 50.57 -4.79 8.22
C ALA A 12 51.71 -5.81 8.33
N SER A 13 51.63 -6.91 7.57
CA SER A 13 52.80 -7.65 7.12
C SER A 13 52.56 -8.06 5.66
N GLY A 14 53.43 -7.60 4.78
CA GLY A 14 53.37 -7.90 3.36
C GLY A 14 53.56 -9.38 3.06
N ALA A 15 52.75 -9.90 2.17
CA ALA A 15 53.05 -11.07 1.36
C ALA A 15 52.36 -10.89 0.01
N THR A 16 53.18 -10.77 -1.04
CA THR A 16 52.78 -10.86 -2.44
C THR A 16 52.14 -12.21 -2.70
N ALA A 17 50.83 -12.23 -2.95
CA ALA A 17 50.11 -13.41 -3.43
C ALA A 17 49.25 -13.01 -4.63
N GLY A 18 49.36 -13.82 -5.69
CA GLY A 18 48.94 -13.50 -7.04
C GLY A 18 47.50 -13.00 -7.18
N SER A 19 47.32 -12.13 -8.17
CA SER A 19 46.06 -11.73 -8.77
C SER A 19 45.29 -12.96 -9.28
N SER A 20 44.66 -13.71 -8.37
CA SER A 20 43.59 -14.62 -8.73
C SER A 20 42.31 -13.78 -8.76
N VAL A 21 41.91 -13.42 -9.98
CA VAL A 21 40.54 -12.95 -10.22
C VAL A 21 39.61 -14.01 -9.61
N PRO A 22 38.75 -13.66 -8.63
CA PRO A 22 37.84 -14.63 -8.05
C PRO A 22 37.02 -15.25 -9.19
N PRO A 23 36.83 -16.58 -9.22
CA PRO A 23 36.06 -17.21 -10.27
C PRO A 23 34.68 -16.56 -10.29
N VAL A 24 34.29 -16.03 -11.46
CA VAL A 24 32.93 -15.54 -11.70
C VAL A 24 32.01 -16.70 -11.35
N LYS A 25 31.26 -16.58 -10.24
CA LYS A 25 30.23 -17.56 -9.87
C LYS A 25 29.29 -17.63 -11.07
N LYS A 26 29.32 -18.75 -11.80
CA LYS A 26 28.35 -18.99 -12.86
C LYS A 26 26.96 -18.90 -12.24
N ALA A 27 26.09 -18.09 -12.84
CA ALA A 27 24.68 -18.08 -12.52
C ALA A 27 24.18 -19.53 -12.56
N GLY A 28 23.70 -20.00 -11.42
CA GLY A 28 23.35 -21.40 -11.20
C GLY A 28 22.08 -21.45 -10.38
N PHE A 29 21.16 -22.33 -10.78
CA PHE A 29 19.91 -22.51 -10.09
C PHE A 29 20.12 -23.25 -8.75
N ASN A 30 19.66 -22.66 -7.66
CA ASN A 30 19.77 -23.21 -6.31
C ASN A 30 18.42 -23.79 -5.86
N GLN A 31 18.23 -25.08 -6.10
CA GLN A 31 17.00 -25.79 -5.72
C GLN A 31 16.74 -25.79 -4.21
N GLY A 32 17.79 -25.94 -3.37
CA GLY A 32 17.65 -25.94 -1.92
C GLY A 32 17.12 -24.59 -1.39
N GLN A 33 17.64 -23.50 -1.94
CA GLN A 33 17.17 -22.16 -1.62
C GLN A 33 15.74 -21.91 -2.10
N LEU A 34 15.34 -22.44 -3.25
CA LEU A 34 13.95 -22.36 -3.72
C LEU A 34 13.01 -23.03 -2.73
N VAL A 35 13.29 -24.28 -2.34
CA VAL A 35 12.45 -25.03 -1.39
C VAL A 35 12.35 -24.29 -0.06
N ALA A 36 13.46 -23.79 0.47
CA ALA A 36 13.47 -23.00 1.69
C ALA A 36 12.63 -21.73 1.56
N THR A 37 12.68 -21.06 0.41
CA THR A 37 11.94 -19.81 0.15
C THR A 37 10.43 -20.05 0.13
N VAL A 38 9.95 -21.06 -0.61
CA VAL A 38 8.51 -21.30 -0.80
C VAL A 38 7.80 -21.80 0.46
N GLN A 39 8.55 -22.36 1.42
CA GLN A 39 8.02 -22.81 2.71
C GLN A 39 7.85 -21.68 3.73
N THR A 40 8.18 -20.43 3.38
CA THR A 40 8.07 -19.30 4.28
C THR A 40 6.71 -18.62 4.24
N LEU A 41 6.31 -18.03 5.37
CA LEU A 41 5.17 -17.12 5.43
C LEU A 41 5.37 -15.88 4.53
N GLN A 42 6.63 -15.48 4.30
CA GLN A 42 6.97 -14.37 3.39
C GLN A 42 6.64 -14.70 1.93
N PHE A 43 6.81 -15.96 1.51
CA PHE A 43 6.35 -16.40 0.19
C PHE A 43 4.83 -16.35 0.06
N GLY A 44 4.09 -16.78 1.09
CA GLY A 44 2.63 -16.61 1.14
C GLY A 44 2.20 -15.14 1.01
N TRP A 45 2.90 -14.23 1.69
CA TRP A 45 2.67 -12.80 1.54
C TRP A 45 2.96 -12.29 0.12
N PHE A 46 4.06 -12.74 -0.49
CA PHE A 46 4.43 -12.42 -1.88
C PHE A 46 3.38 -12.89 -2.88
N ILE A 47 2.84 -14.10 -2.73
CA ILE A 47 1.76 -14.61 -3.61
C ILE A 47 0.53 -13.71 -3.54
N GLY A 48 0.18 -13.20 -2.35
CA GLY A 48 -0.93 -12.26 -2.21
C GLY A 48 -0.67 -10.93 -2.94
N GLN A 49 0.57 -10.42 -2.88
CA GLN A 49 0.97 -9.21 -3.61
C GLN A 49 0.94 -9.46 -5.13
N PHE A 50 1.39 -10.63 -5.56
CA PHE A 50 1.35 -11.03 -6.96
C PHE A 50 -0.09 -11.13 -7.48
N PHE A 51 -1.00 -11.78 -6.73
CA PHE A 51 -2.43 -11.84 -7.06
C PHE A 51 -3.09 -10.46 -7.10
N THR A 52 -2.75 -9.59 -6.16
CA THR A 52 -3.21 -8.19 -6.15
C THR A 52 -2.77 -7.46 -7.41
N LEU A 53 -1.49 -7.60 -7.79
CA LEU A 53 -0.91 -6.94 -8.95
C LEU A 53 -1.56 -7.41 -10.25
N ILE A 54 -1.58 -8.72 -10.51
CA ILE A 54 -2.16 -9.26 -11.74
C ILE A 54 -3.67 -9.02 -11.78
N GLY A 55 -4.37 -9.20 -10.66
CA GLY A 55 -5.81 -8.96 -10.58
C GLY A 55 -6.16 -7.51 -10.87
N THR A 56 -5.42 -6.55 -10.31
CA THR A 56 -5.62 -5.13 -10.58
C THR A 56 -5.32 -4.80 -12.05
N LEU A 57 -4.23 -5.31 -12.61
CA LEU A 57 -3.87 -5.11 -14.02
C LEU A 57 -4.96 -5.63 -14.96
N PHE A 58 -5.33 -6.91 -14.83
CA PHE A 58 -6.32 -7.51 -15.73
C PHE A 58 -7.74 -6.99 -15.49
N TYR A 59 -8.10 -6.63 -14.26
CA TYR A 59 -9.36 -5.93 -14.00
C TYR A 59 -9.39 -4.57 -14.71
N SER A 60 -8.27 -3.84 -14.72
CA SER A 60 -8.15 -2.56 -15.46
C SER A 60 -8.37 -2.77 -16.97
N LEU A 61 -7.85 -3.87 -17.54
CA LEU A 61 -8.06 -4.19 -18.96
C LEU A 61 -9.55 -4.40 -19.30
N THR A 62 -10.38 -4.83 -18.35
CA THR A 62 -11.82 -5.02 -18.60
C THR A 62 -12.58 -3.72 -18.83
N TYR A 63 -12.05 -2.57 -18.37
CA TYR A 63 -12.60 -1.25 -18.69
C TYR A 63 -12.38 -0.87 -20.16
N PHE A 64 -11.38 -1.47 -20.81
CA PHE A 64 -11.15 -1.38 -22.25
C PHE A 64 -11.90 -2.46 -23.03
N LYS A 65 -12.95 -3.07 -22.43
CA LYS A 65 -13.80 -4.12 -23.00
C LYS A 65 -13.08 -5.44 -23.32
N ILE A 66 -11.93 -5.69 -22.71
CA ILE A 66 -11.17 -6.94 -22.87
C ILE A 66 -11.69 -8.00 -21.87
N GLY A 67 -12.02 -9.22 -22.34
CA GLY A 67 -12.31 -10.40 -21.48
C GLY A 67 -13.74 -10.53 -20.91
N GLY A 68 -14.58 -9.49 -20.99
CA GLY A 68 -16.00 -9.56 -20.60
C GLY A 68 -16.27 -9.64 -19.09
N ALA A 69 -17.55 -9.74 -18.71
CA ALA A 69 -18.01 -9.60 -17.32
C ALA A 69 -17.51 -10.71 -16.36
N LYS A 70 -17.37 -11.94 -16.86
CA LYS A 70 -16.84 -13.07 -16.07
C LYS A 70 -15.38 -12.85 -15.70
N ALA A 71 -14.56 -12.41 -16.67
CA ALA A 71 -13.16 -12.06 -16.42
C ALA A 71 -13.07 -10.88 -15.45
N ALA A 72 -13.87 -9.83 -15.63
CA ALA A 72 -13.89 -8.69 -14.71
C ALA A 72 -14.18 -9.12 -13.27
N THR A 73 -15.16 -10.01 -13.09
CA THR A 73 -15.49 -10.55 -11.75
C THR A 73 -14.34 -11.35 -11.16
N PHE A 74 -13.73 -12.24 -11.95
CA PHE A 74 -12.61 -13.07 -11.51
C PHE A 74 -11.42 -12.21 -11.10
N TRP A 75 -10.98 -11.28 -11.95
CA TRP A 75 -9.80 -10.45 -11.69
C TRP A 75 -10.01 -9.49 -10.52
N TYR A 76 -11.22 -8.95 -10.35
CA TYR A 76 -11.58 -8.13 -9.18
C TYR A 76 -11.49 -8.92 -7.86
N ILE A 77 -12.05 -10.13 -7.84
CA ILE A 77 -12.02 -10.99 -6.65
C ILE A 77 -10.60 -11.47 -6.37
N LEU A 78 -9.84 -11.85 -7.40
CA LEU A 78 -8.44 -12.27 -7.25
C LEU A 78 -7.59 -11.15 -6.66
N ALA A 79 -7.78 -9.91 -7.12
CA ALA A 79 -7.07 -8.76 -6.58
C ALA A 79 -7.34 -8.58 -5.08
N LEU A 80 -8.62 -8.56 -4.69
CA LEU A 80 -9.03 -8.38 -3.28
C LEU A 80 -8.67 -9.57 -2.40
N PHE A 81 -8.70 -10.79 -2.94
CA PHE A 81 -8.22 -11.97 -2.23
C PHE A 81 -6.72 -11.83 -1.94
N GLY A 82 -5.93 -11.39 -2.92
CA GLY A 82 -4.51 -11.06 -2.73
C GLY A 82 -4.28 -10.03 -1.63
N VAL A 83 -5.06 -8.93 -1.63
CA VAL A 83 -5.01 -7.89 -0.59
C VAL A 83 -5.26 -8.50 0.79
N VAL A 84 -6.36 -9.24 0.96
CA VAL A 84 -6.72 -9.86 2.25
C VAL A 84 -5.65 -10.86 2.70
N GLN A 85 -5.08 -11.66 1.78
CA GLN A 85 -4.01 -12.59 2.09
C GLN A 85 -2.75 -11.86 2.58
N SER A 86 -2.27 -10.86 1.83
CA SER A 86 -1.04 -10.14 2.17
C SER A 86 -1.17 -9.35 3.47
N PHE A 87 -2.19 -8.51 3.61
CA PHE A 87 -2.37 -7.73 4.84
C PHE A 87 -2.80 -8.60 6.02
N GLY A 88 -3.50 -9.72 5.78
CA GLY A 88 -3.80 -10.73 6.79
C GLY A 88 -2.54 -11.34 7.39
N ILE A 89 -1.57 -11.70 6.54
CA ILE A 89 -0.26 -12.20 6.98
C ILE A 89 0.51 -11.14 7.78
N LEU A 90 0.56 -9.88 7.33
CA LEU A 90 1.23 -8.80 8.05
C LEU A 90 0.58 -8.53 9.41
N THR A 91 -0.75 -8.48 9.45
CA THR A 91 -1.53 -8.30 10.68
C THR A 91 -1.28 -9.46 11.65
N PHE A 92 -1.24 -10.70 11.16
CA PHE A 92 -0.93 -11.89 11.96
C PHE A 92 0.50 -11.86 12.52
N GLN A 93 1.48 -11.44 11.70
CA GLN A 93 2.86 -11.26 12.18
C GLN A 93 2.95 -10.19 13.26
N ASN A 94 2.23 -9.08 13.12
CA ASN A 94 2.16 -8.03 14.13
C ASN A 94 1.51 -8.53 15.43
N LEU A 95 0.41 -9.29 15.32
CA LEU A 95 -0.25 -9.93 16.45
C LEU A 95 0.67 -10.91 17.19
N LYS A 96 1.44 -11.73 16.46
CA LYS A 96 2.44 -12.62 17.07
C LYS A 96 3.53 -11.86 17.82
N LYS A 97 3.96 -10.71 17.30
CA LYS A 97 5.01 -9.87 17.93
C LYS A 97 4.51 -9.11 19.14
N SER A 98 3.30 -8.56 19.09
CA SER A 98 2.74 -7.68 20.12
C SER A 98 1.88 -8.40 21.17
N GLY A 99 1.50 -9.66 20.92
CA GLY A 99 0.48 -10.39 21.65
C GLY A 99 -0.93 -9.90 21.31
N PHE A 100 -1.97 -10.44 21.96
CA PHE A 100 -3.38 -10.03 21.78
C PHE A 100 -3.71 -8.67 22.42
N LYS A 101 -2.87 -7.66 22.16
CA LYS A 101 -3.08 -6.29 22.62
C LYS A 101 -3.84 -5.51 21.55
N ILE A 102 -5.04 -5.03 21.89
CA ILE A 102 -5.90 -4.31 20.95
C ILE A 102 -5.24 -3.01 20.45
N GLY A 103 -4.57 -2.26 21.32
CA GLY A 103 -3.97 -0.96 20.95
C GLY A 103 -2.98 -1.00 19.77
N PRO A 104 -1.94 -1.87 19.80
CA PRO A 104 -1.01 -2.03 18.67
C PRO A 104 -1.68 -2.48 17.37
N ILE A 105 -2.69 -3.34 17.45
CA ILE A 105 -3.43 -3.85 16.28
C ILE A 105 -4.26 -2.73 15.65
N THR A 106 -4.98 -1.95 16.49
CA THR A 106 -5.81 -0.85 15.98
C THR A 106 -4.98 0.30 15.42
N LYS A 107 -3.71 0.43 15.79
CA LYS A 107 -2.78 1.48 15.31
C LYS A 107 -1.95 1.06 14.10
N ASP A 108 -2.01 -0.20 13.70
CA ASP A 108 -1.23 -0.71 12.60
C ASP A 108 -1.94 -0.45 11.25
N GLU A 109 -1.24 0.20 10.34
CA GLU A 109 -1.80 0.56 9.03
C GLU A 109 -2.18 -0.68 8.21
N ASN A 110 -1.45 -1.79 8.34
CA ASN A 110 -1.75 -3.03 7.64
C ASN A 110 -3.12 -3.59 8.05
N THR A 111 -3.46 -3.45 9.33
CA THR A 111 -4.78 -3.83 9.86
C THR A 111 -5.90 -2.99 9.25
N HIS A 112 -5.67 -1.69 8.99
CA HIS A 112 -6.65 -0.83 8.33
C HIS A 112 -6.87 -1.24 6.86
N TYR A 113 -5.79 -1.53 6.14
CA TYR A 113 -5.86 -2.03 4.76
C TYR A 113 -6.52 -3.42 4.67
N LEU A 114 -6.26 -4.31 5.64
CA LEU A 114 -6.94 -5.59 5.76
C LEU A 114 -8.45 -5.40 5.94
N ALA A 115 -8.85 -4.52 6.86
CA ALA A 115 -10.26 -4.28 7.17
C ALA A 115 -11.03 -3.77 5.95
N ILE A 116 -10.49 -2.76 5.24
CA ILE A 116 -11.16 -2.24 4.03
C ILE A 116 -11.12 -3.24 2.87
N GLY A 117 -10.05 -4.03 2.75
CA GLY A 117 -9.95 -5.13 1.79
C GLY A 117 -11.03 -6.19 1.99
N LEU A 118 -11.28 -6.60 3.24
CA LEU A 118 -12.37 -7.51 3.60
C LEU A 118 -13.75 -6.93 3.26
N VAL A 119 -13.99 -5.67 3.60
CA VAL A 119 -15.24 -4.98 3.26
C VAL A 119 -15.47 -5.00 1.74
N PHE A 120 -14.46 -4.68 0.95
CA PHE A 120 -14.58 -4.70 -0.50
C PHE A 120 -14.74 -6.11 -1.07
N LEU A 121 -14.08 -7.13 -0.48
CA LEU A 121 -14.20 -8.51 -0.92
C LEU A 121 -15.61 -9.08 -0.66
N ILE A 122 -16.23 -8.70 0.46
CA ILE A 122 -17.57 -9.13 0.86
C ILE A 122 -18.64 -8.35 0.08
N LEU A 123 -18.57 -7.02 0.09
CA LEU A 123 -19.61 -6.17 -0.49
C LEU A 123 -19.49 -6.02 -2.01
N ARG A 124 -18.31 -6.32 -2.57
CA ARG A 124 -17.96 -6.30 -4.00
C ARG A 124 -18.51 -5.05 -4.70
N PRO A 125 -18.01 -3.86 -4.33
CA PRO A 125 -18.46 -2.65 -4.99
C PRO A 125 -18.08 -2.61 -6.49
N TYR A 126 -17.10 -3.38 -6.97
CA TYR A 126 -16.61 -3.31 -8.36
C TYR A 126 -16.15 -1.89 -8.76
N VAL A 127 -15.44 -1.22 -7.85
CA VAL A 127 -14.92 0.14 -8.06
C VAL A 127 -13.43 0.05 -8.35
N TRP A 128 -13.05 0.34 -9.59
CA TRP A 128 -11.68 0.25 -10.07
C TRP A 128 -10.68 1.13 -9.32
N ILE A 129 -11.03 2.41 -9.08
CA ILE A 129 -10.12 3.34 -8.41
C ILE A 129 -9.68 2.86 -7.02
N GLN A 130 -10.50 2.04 -6.35
CA GLN A 130 -10.16 1.48 -5.04
C GLN A 130 -9.11 0.37 -5.08
N LEU A 131 -8.87 -0.24 -6.24
CA LEU A 131 -7.81 -1.24 -6.39
C LEU A 131 -6.44 -0.63 -6.67
N ILE A 132 -6.40 0.61 -7.17
CA ILE A 132 -5.15 1.22 -7.64
C ILE A 132 -4.12 1.43 -6.51
N PRO A 133 -4.47 1.93 -5.31
CA PRO A 133 -3.51 2.03 -4.21
C PRO A 133 -2.88 0.68 -3.86
N PHE A 134 -3.69 -0.39 -3.80
CA PHE A 134 -3.21 -1.75 -3.56
C PHE A 134 -2.27 -2.22 -4.67
N GLY A 135 -2.65 -2.04 -5.93
CA GLY A 135 -1.81 -2.37 -7.08
C GLY A 135 -0.47 -1.63 -7.05
N LEU A 136 -0.45 -0.34 -6.71
CA LEU A 136 0.78 0.45 -6.56
C LEU A 136 1.70 -0.14 -5.48
N PHE A 137 1.18 -0.44 -4.29
CA PHE A 137 1.97 -1.08 -3.23
C PHE A 137 2.49 -2.45 -3.68
N SER A 138 1.66 -3.25 -4.36
CA SER A 138 2.04 -4.57 -4.83
C SER A 138 3.18 -4.55 -5.85
N ILE A 139 3.29 -3.54 -6.71
CA ILE A 139 4.44 -3.39 -7.63
C ILE A 139 5.74 -3.40 -6.83
N PHE A 140 5.87 -2.53 -5.84
CA PHE A 140 7.12 -2.39 -5.07
C PHE A 140 7.38 -3.61 -4.20
N HIS A 141 6.34 -4.24 -3.64
CA HIS A 141 6.49 -5.47 -2.87
C HIS A 141 6.93 -6.66 -3.73
N VAL A 142 6.36 -6.83 -4.92
CA VAL A 142 6.77 -7.87 -5.87
C VAL A 142 8.20 -7.63 -6.34
N LEU A 143 8.57 -6.40 -6.66
CA LEU A 143 9.93 -6.03 -7.05
C LEU A 143 10.93 -6.31 -5.93
N ALA A 144 10.67 -5.82 -4.72
CA ALA A 144 11.55 -6.04 -3.56
C ALA A 144 11.71 -7.53 -3.24
N TYR A 145 10.62 -8.30 -3.26
CA TYR A 145 10.70 -9.74 -3.02
C TYR A 145 11.48 -10.47 -4.12
N THR A 146 11.27 -10.06 -5.38
CA THR A 146 12.00 -10.63 -6.52
C THR A 146 13.50 -10.40 -6.36
N GLU A 147 13.90 -9.18 -6.02
CA GLU A 147 15.30 -8.82 -5.81
C GLU A 147 15.93 -9.60 -4.65
N SER A 148 15.25 -9.63 -3.50
CA SER A 148 15.86 -10.15 -2.27
C SER A 148 15.77 -11.67 -2.13
N TYR A 149 14.79 -12.32 -2.76
CA TYR A 149 14.54 -13.76 -2.57
C TYR A 149 14.55 -14.57 -3.87
N LEU A 150 14.07 -14.02 -5.00
CA LEU A 150 13.99 -14.79 -6.25
C LEU A 150 15.28 -14.73 -7.07
N LEU A 151 15.89 -13.55 -7.25
CA LEU A 151 17.14 -13.41 -8.01
C LEU A 151 18.28 -14.28 -7.46
N PRO A 152 18.51 -14.36 -6.12
CA PRO A 152 19.57 -15.19 -5.58
C PRO A 152 19.41 -16.69 -5.87
N ILE A 153 18.18 -17.17 -6.08
CA ILE A 153 17.91 -18.57 -6.48
C ILE A 153 18.55 -18.88 -7.84
N PHE A 154 18.66 -17.89 -8.73
CA PHE A 154 19.29 -18.03 -10.04
C PHE A 154 20.78 -17.65 -10.04
N GLY A 155 21.38 -17.48 -8.86
CA GLY A 155 22.77 -17.02 -8.72
C GLY A 155 22.97 -15.55 -9.12
N LEU A 156 21.89 -14.77 -9.16
CA LEU A 156 21.93 -13.34 -9.41
C LEU A 156 21.97 -12.62 -8.05
N ASP A 157 23.16 -12.17 -7.67
CA ASP A 157 23.38 -11.44 -6.41
C ASP A 157 23.03 -9.95 -6.55
N SER A 158 23.19 -9.21 -5.44
CA SER A 158 22.93 -7.77 -5.37
C SER A 158 23.80 -6.92 -6.32
N SER A 159 24.90 -7.47 -6.84
CA SER A 159 25.77 -6.82 -7.80
C SER A 159 25.32 -7.01 -9.25
N SER A 160 24.42 -7.96 -9.51
CA SER A 160 23.88 -8.26 -10.83
C SER A 160 23.07 -7.09 -11.41
N ALA A 161 23.05 -6.97 -12.74
CA ALA A 161 22.34 -5.89 -13.42
C ALA A 161 20.83 -5.86 -13.10
N PRO A 162 20.10 -7.00 -13.11
CA PRO A 162 18.68 -7.01 -12.73
C PRO A 162 18.43 -6.51 -11.30
N SER A 163 19.28 -6.91 -10.34
CA SER A 163 19.17 -6.46 -8.94
C SER A 163 19.33 -4.95 -8.83
N LYS A 164 20.38 -4.41 -9.47
CA LYS A 164 20.64 -2.95 -9.49
C LYS A 164 19.50 -2.17 -10.13
N THR A 165 18.91 -2.68 -11.22
CA THR A 165 17.76 -2.04 -11.88
C THR A 165 16.54 -2.00 -10.96
N ILE A 166 16.21 -3.11 -10.29
CA ILE A 166 15.09 -3.16 -9.35
C ILE A 166 15.30 -2.19 -8.19
N VAL A 167 16.48 -2.17 -7.59
CA VAL A 167 16.83 -1.26 -6.51
C VAL A 167 16.74 0.21 -6.96
N ALA A 168 17.23 0.52 -8.17
CA ALA A 168 17.16 1.87 -8.73
C ALA A 168 15.72 2.34 -8.96
N ILE A 169 14.86 1.49 -9.54
CA ILE A 169 13.44 1.79 -9.75
C ILE A 169 12.73 1.99 -8.40
N THR A 170 12.93 1.06 -7.46
CA THR A 170 12.29 1.10 -6.14
C THR A 170 12.71 2.34 -5.38
N SER A 171 14.01 2.65 -5.31
CA SER A 171 14.52 3.83 -4.62
C SER A 171 14.02 5.13 -5.23
N LYS A 172 13.92 5.20 -6.56
CA LYS A 172 13.47 6.41 -7.27
C LYS A 172 11.97 6.68 -7.13
N TYR A 173 11.14 5.64 -7.20
CA TYR A 173 9.70 5.82 -7.37
C TYR A 173 8.85 5.43 -6.15
N ASN A 174 9.39 4.73 -5.15
CA ASN A 174 8.60 4.25 -4.01
C ASN A 174 7.93 5.40 -3.25
N SER A 175 8.67 6.44 -2.86
CA SER A 175 8.10 7.59 -2.14
C SER A 175 7.01 8.31 -2.94
N THR A 176 7.26 8.54 -4.24
CA THR A 176 6.26 9.14 -5.14
C THR A 176 5.02 8.26 -5.28
N SER A 177 5.18 6.94 -5.32
CA SER A 177 4.05 6.01 -5.40
C SER A 177 3.14 6.07 -4.17
N ILE A 178 3.72 6.24 -2.97
CA ILE A 178 2.95 6.39 -1.72
C ILE A 178 2.13 7.69 -1.75
N GLN A 179 2.70 8.77 -2.31
CA GLN A 179 1.99 10.04 -2.49
C GLN A 179 0.84 9.89 -3.49
N VAL A 180 1.09 9.28 -4.64
CA VAL A 180 0.07 9.01 -5.66
C VAL A 180 -1.02 8.10 -5.11
N ALA A 181 -0.67 7.04 -4.38
CA ALA A 181 -1.63 6.16 -3.73
C ALA A 181 -2.52 6.94 -2.74
N SER A 182 -1.91 7.78 -1.88
CA SER A 182 -2.65 8.63 -0.94
C SER A 182 -3.59 9.61 -1.64
N LEU A 183 -3.18 10.18 -2.77
CA LEU A 183 -4.03 11.06 -3.58
C LEU A 183 -5.22 10.27 -4.18
N ILE A 184 -4.95 9.09 -4.74
CA ILE A 184 -5.96 8.21 -5.31
C ILE A 184 -6.95 7.75 -4.23
N GLU A 185 -6.50 7.53 -3.00
CA GLU A 185 -7.38 7.21 -1.87
C GLU A 185 -8.43 8.30 -1.66
N ILE A 186 -8.04 9.59 -1.74
CA ILE A 186 -8.96 10.74 -1.63
C ILE A 186 -9.92 10.78 -2.82
N TYR A 187 -9.43 10.61 -4.04
CA TYR A 187 -10.31 10.53 -5.22
C TYR A 187 -11.28 9.36 -5.14
N GLY A 188 -10.85 8.24 -4.57
CA GLY A 188 -11.68 7.08 -4.28
C GLY A 188 -12.86 7.39 -3.38
N LEU A 189 -12.67 8.27 -2.38
CA LEU A 189 -13.76 8.73 -1.51
C LEU A 189 -14.79 9.54 -2.31
N GLY A 190 -14.33 10.49 -3.13
CA GLY A 190 -15.20 11.27 -4.01
C GLY A 190 -15.97 10.38 -4.99
N TRP A 191 -15.31 9.36 -5.55
CA TRP A 191 -15.95 8.41 -6.46
C TRP A 191 -17.02 7.56 -5.77
N LEU A 192 -16.76 7.08 -4.55
CA LEU A 192 -17.77 6.37 -3.75
C LEU A 192 -18.93 7.28 -3.35
N LEU A 193 -18.68 8.57 -3.09
CA LEU A 193 -19.73 9.56 -2.85
C LEU A 193 -20.62 9.75 -4.09
N ILE A 194 -20.04 9.95 -5.28
CA ILE A 194 -20.81 10.05 -6.53
C ILE A 194 -21.65 8.78 -6.74
N ARG A 195 -21.07 7.62 -6.46
CA ARG A 195 -21.80 6.36 -6.55
C ARG A 195 -22.98 6.28 -5.57
N LEU A 196 -22.82 6.80 -4.36
CA LEU A 196 -23.88 6.89 -3.36
C LEU A 196 -25.00 7.83 -3.83
N LEU A 197 -24.64 9.02 -4.31
CA LEU A 197 -25.59 10.03 -4.81
C LEU A 197 -26.32 9.58 -6.08
N THR A 198 -25.72 8.70 -6.88
CA THR A 198 -26.36 8.08 -8.05
C THR A 198 -27.18 6.82 -7.70
N PHE A 199 -27.44 6.58 -6.40
CA PHE A 199 -28.27 5.48 -5.87
C PHE A 199 -27.93 4.10 -6.43
N ARG A 200 -26.66 3.84 -6.77
CA ARG A 200 -26.25 2.52 -7.24
C ARG A 200 -26.43 1.49 -6.11
N LYS A 201 -26.79 0.26 -6.48
CA LYS A 201 -26.88 -0.87 -5.53
C LYS A 201 -25.57 -1.03 -4.75
N ASN A 202 -25.70 -1.37 -3.46
CA ASN A 202 -24.60 -1.60 -2.52
C ASN A 202 -23.61 -0.42 -2.44
N SER A 203 -24.09 0.82 -2.44
CA SER A 203 -23.23 2.02 -2.37
C SER A 203 -23.01 2.54 -0.95
N LEU A 204 -24.01 2.44 -0.07
CA LEU A 204 -23.96 2.99 1.29
C LEU A 204 -22.88 2.35 2.17
N LEU A 205 -22.90 1.02 2.32
CA LEU A 205 -21.96 0.32 3.20
C LEU A 205 -20.50 0.49 2.78
N PRO A 206 -20.11 0.32 1.49
CA PRO A 206 -18.74 0.61 1.06
C PRO A 206 -18.33 2.07 1.26
N PHE A 207 -19.26 3.01 1.06
CA PHE A 207 -18.97 4.43 1.30
C PHE A 207 -18.69 4.72 2.77
N ILE A 208 -19.56 4.27 3.69
CA ILE A 208 -19.38 4.48 5.14
C ILE A 208 -18.08 3.83 5.62
N ALA A 209 -17.82 2.57 5.23
CA ALA A 209 -16.59 1.88 5.62
C ALA A 209 -15.34 2.60 5.08
N TYR A 210 -15.39 3.09 3.84
CA TYR A 210 -14.28 3.83 3.25
C TYR A 210 -14.10 5.22 3.87
N LEU A 211 -15.18 5.87 4.32
CA LEU A 211 -15.11 7.12 5.07
C LEU A 211 -14.36 6.93 6.40
N VAL A 212 -14.66 5.84 7.13
CA VAL A 212 -13.92 5.47 8.34
C VAL A 212 -12.45 5.18 8.02
N PHE A 213 -12.18 4.43 6.94
CA PHE A 213 -10.80 4.19 6.48
C PHE A 213 -10.05 5.50 6.22
N ILE A 214 -10.63 6.45 5.47
CA ILE A 214 -9.99 7.75 5.21
C ILE A 214 -9.81 8.57 6.48
N LYS A 215 -10.73 8.51 7.44
CA LYS A 215 -10.56 9.17 8.74
C LYS A 215 -9.36 8.60 9.50
N ILE A 216 -9.18 7.29 9.50
CA ILE A 216 -8.01 6.66 10.11
C ILE A 216 -6.73 7.04 9.34
N ARG A 217 -6.76 7.03 8.00
CA ARG A 217 -5.63 7.50 7.17
C ARG A 217 -5.28 8.96 7.45
N PHE A 218 -6.26 9.82 7.72
CA PHE A 218 -6.01 11.21 8.10
C PHE A 218 -5.26 11.32 9.44
N GLU A 219 -5.40 10.37 10.36
CA GLU A 219 -4.66 10.35 11.62
C GLU A 219 -3.21 9.84 11.45
N HIS A 220 -2.96 8.97 10.47
CA HIS A 220 -1.64 8.36 10.27
C HIS A 220 -0.78 9.04 9.18
N SER A 221 -1.38 9.47 8.08
CA SER A 221 -0.66 9.94 6.89
C SER A 221 -0.69 11.46 6.74
N GLN A 222 0.49 12.09 6.78
CA GLN A 222 0.65 13.51 6.45
C GLN A 222 0.18 13.82 5.01
N PHE A 223 0.37 12.89 4.06
CA PHE A 223 -0.06 13.09 2.68
C PHE A 223 -1.59 13.18 2.58
N THR A 224 -2.31 12.27 3.25
CA THR A 224 -3.78 12.28 3.31
C THR A 224 -4.29 13.59 3.92
N ARG A 225 -3.65 14.08 5.00
CA ARG A 225 -3.98 15.39 5.61
C ARG A 225 -3.79 16.54 4.63
N ASN A 226 -2.63 16.58 3.95
CA ASN A 226 -2.30 17.64 3.02
C ASN A 226 -3.26 17.66 1.82
N TYR A 227 -3.56 16.50 1.24
CA TYR A 227 -4.49 16.40 0.11
C TYR A 227 -5.93 16.76 0.49
N LEU A 228 -6.41 16.37 1.67
CA LEU A 228 -7.72 16.80 2.16
C LEU A 228 -7.79 18.30 2.39
N LYS A 229 -6.72 18.90 2.94
CA LYS A 229 -6.64 20.36 3.09
C LYS A 229 -6.63 21.08 1.73
N SER A 230 -5.87 20.57 0.75
CA SER A 230 -5.90 21.13 -0.60
C SER A 230 -7.26 21.00 -1.27
N ALA A 231 -7.96 19.88 -1.07
CA ALA A 231 -9.32 19.68 -1.56
C ALA A 231 -10.32 20.65 -0.90
N GLU A 232 -10.19 20.92 0.40
CA GLU A 232 -10.97 21.95 1.10
C GLU A 232 -10.76 23.33 0.48
N ILE A 233 -9.51 23.75 0.25
CA ILE A 233 -9.17 25.05 -0.36
C ILE A 233 -9.77 25.18 -1.76
N HIS A 234 -9.60 24.17 -2.62
CA HIS A 234 -10.16 24.22 -3.97
C HIS A 234 -11.69 24.24 -3.97
N THR A 235 -12.32 23.57 -3.00
CA THR A 235 -13.77 23.57 -2.84
C THR A 235 -14.26 24.94 -2.32
N ASP A 236 -13.54 25.55 -1.38
CA ASP A 236 -13.79 26.91 -0.92
C ASP A 236 -13.76 27.91 -2.08
N ASP A 237 -12.71 27.86 -2.91
CA ASP A 237 -12.58 28.73 -4.09
C ASP A 237 -13.73 28.50 -5.09
N PHE A 238 -14.10 27.25 -5.34
CA PHE A 238 -15.20 26.91 -6.24
C PHE A 238 -16.56 27.42 -5.72
N VAL A 239 -16.87 27.16 -4.45
CA VAL A 239 -18.12 27.62 -3.81
C VAL A 239 -18.20 29.14 -3.78
N ASN A 240 -17.08 29.82 -3.51
CA ASN A 240 -17.01 31.28 -3.53
C ASN A 240 -17.24 31.86 -4.94
N LYS A 241 -16.73 31.20 -5.99
CA LYS A 241 -16.95 31.59 -7.40
C LYS A 241 -18.39 31.40 -7.86
N LEU A 242 -19.11 30.40 -7.37
CA LEU A 242 -20.50 30.16 -7.74
C LEU A 242 -21.45 31.29 -7.30
N GLN A 243 -21.09 32.05 -6.26
CA GLN A 243 -21.90 33.15 -5.71
C GLN A 243 -23.36 32.77 -5.36
N VAL A 244 -23.65 31.49 -5.14
CA VAL A 244 -24.99 31.00 -4.74
C VAL A 244 -25.06 30.88 -3.20
N PRO A 245 -25.90 31.66 -2.50
CA PRO A 245 -25.97 31.65 -1.03
C PRO A 245 -26.31 30.28 -0.43
N ALA A 246 -27.21 29.53 -1.06
CA ALA A 246 -27.60 28.20 -0.60
C ALA A 246 -26.43 27.22 -0.60
N VAL A 247 -25.62 27.21 -1.68
CA VAL A 247 -24.44 26.35 -1.79
C VAL A 247 -23.40 26.71 -0.73
N LYS A 248 -23.20 28.01 -0.49
CA LYS A 248 -22.30 28.49 0.56
C LYS A 248 -22.74 28.04 1.96
N GLN A 249 -24.04 28.14 2.27
CA GLN A 249 -24.57 27.69 3.56
C GLN A 249 -24.40 26.17 3.76
N VAL A 250 -24.72 25.38 2.73
CA VAL A 250 -24.52 23.92 2.78
C VAL A 250 -23.04 23.60 3.01
N TRP A 251 -22.13 24.28 2.31
CA TRP A 251 -20.70 24.06 2.46
C TRP A 251 -20.18 24.42 3.85
N VAL A 252 -20.65 25.51 4.45
CA VAL A 252 -20.32 25.86 5.85
C VAL A 252 -20.75 24.75 6.81
N ASN A 253 -21.98 24.23 6.68
CA ASN A 253 -22.48 23.14 7.52
C ASN A 253 -21.64 21.86 7.36
N VAL A 254 -21.25 21.53 6.11
CA VAL A 254 -20.35 20.41 5.83
C VAL A 254 -19.00 20.61 6.53
N LYS A 255 -18.40 21.80 6.44
CA LYS A 255 -17.13 22.10 7.13
C LYS A 255 -17.25 21.97 8.63
N GLU A 256 -18.35 22.42 9.23
CA GLU A 256 -18.57 22.26 10.67
C GLU A 256 -18.68 20.78 11.07
N ALA A 257 -19.41 19.98 10.30
CA ALA A 257 -19.50 18.54 10.53
C ALA A 257 -18.12 17.86 10.42
N LEU A 258 -17.35 18.19 9.37
CA LEU A 258 -15.99 17.68 9.18
C LEU A 258 -15.05 18.10 10.32
N ARG A 259 -15.16 19.32 10.84
CA ARG A 259 -14.38 19.79 11.99
C ARG A 259 -14.73 19.03 13.28
N ARG A 260 -16.03 18.80 13.53
CA ARG A 260 -16.49 17.99 14.68
C ARG A 260 -15.96 16.56 14.60
N ILE A 261 -16.07 15.93 13.43
CA ILE A 261 -15.56 14.57 13.19
C ILE A 261 -14.02 14.55 13.29
N GLY A 262 -13.35 15.58 12.77
CA GLY A 262 -11.88 15.72 12.82
C GLY A 262 -11.33 15.81 14.23
N GLY A 263 -12.07 16.44 15.16
CA GLY A 263 -11.71 16.54 16.58
C GLY A 263 -11.81 15.22 17.35
N ILE A 264 -12.45 14.19 16.78
CA ILE A 264 -12.54 12.85 17.37
C ILE A 264 -11.35 12.03 16.85
N TYR A 265 -10.52 11.51 17.77
CA TYR A 265 -9.43 10.60 17.43
C TYR A 265 -9.92 9.15 17.53
N LEU A 266 -9.82 8.39 16.43
CA LEU A 266 -10.20 6.98 16.40
C LEU A 266 -9.06 6.08 16.88
N VAL A 267 -7.84 6.40 16.49
CA VAL A 267 -6.68 5.50 16.61
C VAL A 267 -5.43 6.25 17.09
N ASN A 268 -5.13 7.41 16.50
CA ASN A 268 -3.90 8.15 16.76
C ASN A 268 -4.15 9.66 16.90
N ASN A 269 -3.44 10.28 17.85
CA ASN A 269 -3.45 11.73 18.02
C ASN A 269 -2.25 12.37 17.30
N TYR A 270 -2.49 12.73 16.04
CA TYR A 270 -1.49 13.34 15.15
C TYR A 270 -1.03 14.75 15.57
N THR A 271 -1.69 15.42 16.52
CA THR A 271 -1.25 16.74 16.99
C THR A 271 -0.06 16.66 17.94
N LYS A 272 0.16 15.48 18.55
CA LYS A 272 1.30 15.23 19.45
C LYS A 272 2.59 14.84 18.71
N GLU A 273 2.50 14.48 17.43
CA GLU A 273 3.66 14.12 16.61
C GLU A 273 4.51 15.32 16.18
N LYS A 274 4.00 16.56 16.30
CA LYS A 274 4.76 17.79 15.97
C LYS A 274 5.65 18.30 17.12
N THR A 275 5.70 17.60 18.26
CA THR A 275 6.36 18.08 19.49
C THR A 275 7.63 17.30 19.86
N THR A 276 8.15 16.51 18.93
CA THR A 276 9.44 15.78 19.03
C THR A 276 10.16 15.90 17.71
#